data_AF-X1FQ83-F1
#
_entry.id   AF-X1FQ83-F1
#
_cell.length_a   1.000
_cell.length_b   1.000
_cell.length_c   1.000
_cell.angle_alpha   90.00
_cell.angle_beta   90.00
_cell.angle_gamma   90.00
#
_symmetry.space_group_name_H-M   'P 1'
#
loop_
_entity.id
_entity.type
_entity.pdbx_description
1 polymer ?
#
loop_
_entity_poly.entity_id
_entity_poly.type
_entity_poly.pdbx_seq_one_letter_code
_entity_poly.pdbx_strand_id
1 'polypeptide(L)'
;ERGLTAPSYNFRIGTPLEEKRRGGHVAVEHEDAARINKALKDRDIIPDFRYPNIIRLAPVALYNTFYEVWQVVEALWEIIDRGEQERYGQVRDAVT
;
A
#
# COMPACT_ATOMS: atom_id res chain seq x y z
N GLU A 1 7.11 13.26 -13.37
CA GLU A 1 6.39 13.22 -12.07
C GLU A 1 6.73 11.92 -11.36
N ARG A 2 7.03 11.96 -10.06
CA ARG A 2 7.39 10.79 -9.24
C ARG A 2 6.11 10.12 -8.78
N GLY A 3 5.65 9.09 -9.50
CA GLY A 3 4.46 8.31 -9.14
C GLY A 3 4.85 6.93 -8.60
N LEU A 4 4.02 6.35 -7.72
CA LEU A 4 4.22 4.97 -7.23
C LEU A 4 4.19 3.92 -8.36
N THR A 5 3.57 4.23 -9.50
CA THR A 5 3.55 3.34 -10.67
C THR A 5 4.81 3.43 -11.52
N ALA A 6 5.77 4.29 -11.17
CA ALA A 6 7.03 4.38 -11.90
C ALA A 6 7.86 3.10 -11.71
N PRO A 7 8.75 2.73 -12.67
CA PRO A 7 9.53 1.51 -12.61
C PRO A 7 10.38 1.34 -11.34
N SER A 8 10.80 2.44 -10.70
CA SER A 8 11.56 2.43 -9.44
C SER A 8 10.73 1.93 -8.24
N TYR A 9 9.41 2.03 -8.30
CA TYR A 9 8.49 1.70 -7.20
C TYR A 9 7.57 0.52 -7.53
N ASN A 10 7.33 0.23 -8.82
CA ASN A 10 6.66 -0.97 -9.33
C ASN A 10 5.26 -1.26 -8.73
N PHE A 11 4.55 -0.25 -8.22
CA PHE A 11 3.16 -0.42 -7.80
C PHE A 11 2.22 -0.46 -9.00
N ARG A 12 1.13 -1.20 -8.86
CA ARG A 12 0.01 -1.20 -9.80
C ARG A 12 -1.27 -0.80 -9.11
N ILE A 13 -2.19 -0.21 -9.87
CA ILE A 13 -3.51 0.17 -9.36
C ILE A 13 -4.44 -1.03 -9.52
N GLY A 14 -4.87 -1.63 -8.41
CA GLY A 14 -5.81 -2.75 -8.41
C GLY A 14 -7.29 -2.33 -8.43
N THR A 15 -7.58 -1.08 -8.07
CA THR A 15 -8.94 -0.52 -8.11
C THR A 15 -9.26 0.09 -9.50
N PRO A 16 -10.46 -0.11 -10.06
CA PRO A 16 -10.87 0.56 -11.29
C PRO A 16 -10.75 2.09 -11.22
N LEU A 17 -10.25 2.70 -12.29
CA LEU A 17 -10.18 4.17 -12.41
C LEU A 17 -11.56 4.82 -12.64
N GLU A 18 -12.53 4.05 -13.14
CA GLU A 18 -13.89 4.50 -13.37
C GLU A 18 -14.63 4.70 -12.03
N GLU A 19 -15.10 5.93 -11.77
CA GLU A 19 -15.70 6.31 -10.49
C GLU A 19 -16.91 5.44 -10.11
N LYS A 20 -17.74 5.10 -11.10
CA LYS A 20 -18.96 4.29 -10.92
C LYS A 20 -18.68 2.83 -10.57
N ARG A 21 -17.41 2.39 -10.64
CA ARG A 21 -16.98 1.00 -10.40
C ARG A 21 -16.09 0.86 -9.16
N ARG A 22 -15.97 1.91 -8.34
CA ARG A 22 -15.19 1.89 -7.09
C ARG A 22 -16.01 2.41 -5.91
N GLY A 23 -15.66 1.92 -4.72
CA GLY A 23 -16.16 2.44 -3.45
C GLY A 23 -15.14 3.35 -2.76
N GLY A 24 -15.23 3.47 -1.43
CA GLY A 24 -14.30 4.28 -0.62
C GLY A 24 -12.94 3.63 -0.32
N HIS A 25 -12.57 2.56 -1.00
CA HIS A 25 -11.30 1.86 -0.80
C HIS A 25 -10.46 1.90 -2.07
N VAL A 26 -9.14 1.92 -1.89
CA VAL A 26 -8.14 1.86 -2.96
C VAL A 26 -7.23 0.66 -2.71
N ALA A 27 -7.04 -0.15 -3.73
CA ALA A 27 -6.11 -1.27 -3.75
C ALA A 27 -4.89 -0.89 -4.57
N VAL A 28 -3.71 -1.01 -3.96
CA VAL A 28 -2.42 -0.97 -4.66
C VAL A 28 -1.80 -2.35 -4.61
N GLU A 29 -1.18 -2.74 -5.71
CA GLU A 29 -0.55 -4.05 -5.88
C GLU A 29 0.96 -3.91 -5.95
N HIS A 30 1.67 -4.81 -5.27
CA HIS A 30 3.13 -4.89 -5.30
C HIS A 30 3.59 -6.31 -4.98
N GLU A 31 4.65 -6.81 -5.60
CA GLU A 31 5.17 -8.17 -5.33
C GLU A 31 5.52 -8.37 -3.84
N ASP A 32 6.09 -7.33 -3.22
CA ASP A 32 6.40 -7.27 -1.80
C ASP A 32 5.28 -6.75 -0.89
N ALA A 33 4.02 -6.76 -1.35
CA ALA A 33 2.90 -6.19 -0.61
C ALA A 33 2.81 -6.66 0.85
N ALA A 34 3.08 -7.93 1.12
CA ALA A 34 3.05 -8.46 2.48
C ALA A 34 4.10 -7.83 3.40
N ARG A 35 5.29 -7.53 2.85
CA ARG A 35 6.43 -6.93 3.57
C ARG A 35 6.24 -5.43 3.72
N ILE A 36 5.80 -4.75 2.67
CA ILE A 36 5.45 -3.32 2.69
C ILE A 36 4.31 -3.06 3.69
N ASN A 37 3.31 -3.94 3.74
CA ASN A 37 2.22 -3.84 4.71
C ASN A 37 2.72 -3.91 6.17
N LYS A 38 3.75 -4.71 6.45
CA LYS A 38 4.40 -4.74 7.78
C LYS A 38 5.17 -3.45 8.05
N ALA A 39 5.93 -2.97 7.07
CA ALA A 39 6.66 -1.69 7.17
C ALA A 39 5.72 -0.50 7.44
N LEU A 40 4.55 -0.47 6.81
CA LEU A 40 3.52 0.54 7.08
C LEU A 40 2.99 0.47 8.52
N LYS A 41 2.76 -0.75 9.04
CA LYS A 41 2.28 -0.94 10.42
C LYS A 41 3.29 -0.47 11.46
N ASP A 42 4.58 -0.64 11.21
CA ASP A 42 5.64 -0.10 12.08
C ASP A 42 5.71 1.44 12.06
N ARG A 43 5.04 2.08 11.09
CA ARG A 43 4.85 3.54 10.97
C ARG A 43 3.44 3.99 11.41
N ASP A 44 2.72 3.16 12.15
CA ASP A 44 1.33 3.38 12.60
C ASP A 44 0.30 3.58 11.47
N ILE A 45 0.64 3.19 10.24
CA ILE A 45 -0.28 3.16 9.11
C ILE A 45 -0.83 1.72 9.01
N ILE A 46 -2.14 1.55 9.20
CA ILE A 46 -2.76 0.22 9.32
C ILE A 46 -3.60 -0.12 8.07
N PRO A 47 -2.98 -0.61 6.99
CA PRO A 47 -3.71 -1.14 5.83
C PRO A 47 -4.11 -2.61 6.03
N ASP A 48 -4.95 -3.07 5.11
CA ASP A 48 -5.38 -4.46 5.00
C ASP A 48 -4.64 -5.16 3.85
N PHE A 49 -3.82 -6.17 4.17
CA PHE A 49 -3.14 -7.00 3.17
C PHE A 49 -4.07 -8.10 2.66
N ARG A 50 -4.11 -8.28 1.33
CA ARG A 50 -4.83 -9.37 0.67
C ARG A 50 -3.87 -10.16 -0.22
N TYR A 51 -3.77 -11.45 0.05
CA TYR A 51 -3.00 -12.37 -0.77
C TYR A 51 -3.50 -12.33 -2.23
N PRO A 52 -2.60 -12.41 -3.24
CA PRO A 52 -1.15 -12.57 -3.10
C PRO A 52 -0.39 -11.27 -2.85
N ASN A 53 -0.87 -10.14 -3.35
CA ASN A 53 -0.01 -8.98 -3.62
C ASN A 53 -0.70 -7.62 -3.41
N ILE A 54 -1.81 -7.56 -2.66
CA ILE A 54 -2.63 -6.34 -2.54
C ILE A 54 -2.46 -5.70 -1.15
N ILE A 55 -2.27 -4.38 -1.14
CA ILE A 55 -2.43 -3.52 0.04
C ILE A 55 -3.67 -2.67 -0.19
N ARG A 56 -4.69 -2.84 0.66
CA ARG A 56 -5.93 -2.09 0.59
C ARG A 56 -5.93 -0.95 1.61
N LEU A 57 -6.11 0.27 1.09
CA LEU A 57 -6.24 1.53 1.82
C LEU A 57 -7.70 1.96 1.83
N ALA A 58 -8.18 2.44 2.97
CA ALA A 58 -9.59 2.73 3.21
C ALA A 58 -9.78 4.09 3.91
N PRO A 59 -9.37 5.21 3.28
CA PRO A 59 -9.57 6.51 3.90
C PRO A 59 -11.06 6.79 4.08
N VAL A 60 -11.47 7.13 5.31
CA VAL A 60 -12.86 7.41 5.63
C VAL A 60 -13.06 8.91 5.75
N ALA A 61 -13.96 9.45 4.94
CA ALA A 61 -14.20 10.90 4.82
C ALA A 61 -14.60 11.60 6.14
N LEU A 62 -15.13 10.86 7.13
CA LEU A 62 -15.55 11.41 8.41
C LEU A 62 -14.40 11.81 9.33
N TYR A 63 -13.26 11.14 9.22
CA TYR A 63 -12.16 11.30 10.18
C TYR A 63 -10.77 11.31 9.55
N ASN A 64 -10.62 10.96 8.27
CA ASN A 64 -9.35 11.09 7.58
C ASN A 64 -9.23 12.39 6.81
N THR A 65 -8.01 12.93 6.78
CA THR A 65 -7.68 14.15 6.04
C THR A 65 -6.93 13.84 4.74
N PHE A 66 -6.97 14.76 3.78
CA PHE A 66 -6.13 14.66 2.58
C PHE A 66 -4.63 14.64 2.91
N TYR A 67 -4.22 15.28 4.01
CA TYR A 67 -2.84 15.27 4.46
C TYR A 67 -2.40 13.88 4.93
N GLU A 68 -3.24 13.17 5.68
CA GLU A 68 -2.95 11.78 6.06
C GLU A 68 -2.83 10.87 4.83
N VAL A 69 -3.69 11.07 3.82
CA VAL A 69 -3.58 10.33 2.55
C VAL A 69 -2.25 10.63 1.85
N TRP A 70 -1.81 11.90 1.83
CA TRP A 70 -0.48 12.26 1.33
C TRP A 70 0.61 11.52 2.12
N GLN A 71 0.56 11.56 3.45
CA GLN A 71 1.58 10.91 4.29
C GLN A 71 1.71 9.40 4.03
N VAL A 72 0.60 8.73 3.70
CA VAL A 72 0.64 7.31 3.27
C VAL A 72 1.43 7.15 1.97
N VAL A 73 1.26 8.04 0.99
CA VAL A 73 1.99 8.00 -0.28
C VAL A 73 3.49 8.25 -0.05
N GLU A 74 3.85 9.21 0.79
CA GLU A 74 5.25 9.46 1.18
C GLU A 74 5.86 8.24 1.87
N ALA A 75 5.14 7.64 2.82
CA ALA A 75 5.60 6.45 3.52
C ALA A 75 5.86 5.28 2.54
N LEU A 76 5.00 5.09 1.54
CA LEU A 76 5.21 4.08 0.50
C LEU A 76 6.49 4.35 -0.31
N TRP A 77 6.76 5.60 -0.71
CA TRP A 77 8.02 5.93 -1.39
C TRP A 77 9.22 5.66 -0.50
N GLU A 78 9.20 6.15 0.74
CA GLU A 78 10.32 6.00 1.68
C GLU A 78 10.60 4.54 2.03
N ILE A 79 9.56 3.72 2.20
CA ILE A 79 9.72 2.28 2.47
C ILE A 79 10.56 1.65 1.37
N ILE A 80 10.19 1.88 0.10
CA ILE A 80 10.92 1.33 -1.05
C ILE A 80 12.32 1.93 -1.16
N ASP A 81 12.45 3.25 -1.11
CA ASP A 81 13.73 3.96 -1.27
C ASP A 81 14.75 3.57 -0.20
N ARG A 82 14.28 3.23 1.01
CA ARG A 82 15.13 2.84 2.14
C ARG A 82 15.24 1.32 2.32
N GLY A 83 14.54 0.52 1.50
CA GLY A 83 14.51 -0.93 1.62
C GLY A 83 13.89 -1.43 2.94
N GLU A 84 12.96 -0.69 3.55
CA GLU A 84 12.40 -1.05 4.86
C GLU A 84 11.64 -2.38 4.83
N GLN A 85 11.00 -2.70 3.70
CA GLN A 85 10.33 -3.98 3.48
C GLN A 85 11.29 -5.17 3.54
N GLU A 86 12.59 -4.98 3.28
CA GLU A 86 13.58 -6.06 3.25
C GLU A 86 13.87 -6.63 4.64
N ARG A 87 13.54 -5.87 5.70
CA ARG A 87 13.66 -6.33 7.11
C ARG A 87 12.72 -7.49 7.44
N TYR A 88 11.64 -7.65 6.68
CA TYR A 88 10.68 -8.71 6.91
C TYR A 88 10.98 -9.92 6.02
N GLY A 89 10.94 -11.10 6.62
CA GLY A 89 11.00 -12.36 5.88
C GLY A 89 9.86 -12.47 4.86
N GLN A 90 10.15 -13.16 3.75
CA GLN A 90 9.15 -13.56 2.76
C GLN A 90 8.00 -14.29 3.46
N VAL A 91 6.76 -13.84 3.22
CA VAL A 91 5.58 -14.53 3.76
C VAL A 91 5.37 -15.78 2.93
N ARG A 92 6.00 -16.88 3.37
CA ARG A 92 5.71 -18.23 2.87
C ARG A 92 4.43 -18.72 3.54
N ASP A 93 3.41 -19.00 2.73
CA ASP A 93 2.32 -19.95 2.98
C ASP A 93 1.91 -20.20 4.44
N ALA A 94 1.53 -19.14 5.16
CA ALA A 94 0.74 -19.29 6.38
C ALA A 94 -0.74 -19.10 6.03
N VAL A 95 -1.22 -19.91 5.09
CA VAL A 95 -2.63 -20.29 5.03
C VAL A 95 -2.69 -21.66 5.69
N THR A 96 -3.05 -21.67 6.97
CA THR A 96 -3.56 -22.85 7.67
C THR A 96 -4.99 -22.56 8.08
#